data_AF-A0A1Q6NFY0-F1
#
_entry.id   AF-A0A1Q6NFY0-F1
#
_cell.length_a   1.000
_cell.length_b   1.000
_cell.length_c   1.000
_cell.angle_alpha   90.00
_cell.angle_beta   90.00
_cell.angle_gamma   90.00
#
_symmetry.space_group_name_H-M   'P 1'
#
loop_
_entity.id
_entity.type
_entity.pdbx_description
1 polymer ?
#
loop_
_entity_poly.entity_id
_entity_poly.type
_entity_poly.pdbx_seq_one_letter_code
_entity_poly.pdbx_strand_id
1 'polypeptide(L)'
;MKQNYTVRTAAAYVQEKIREYSSSSQVEVLTENNRTVLALYKPENTGYVTYIYLYKRKLRELFTKKERGIEWESGQELVSADTFSVIKQKEDLLRIHLSGSGQKARNLYQAQQEASSMAEILEGGTDSLYHRYVYW
;
A
#
# COMPACT_ATOMS: atom_id res chain seq x y z
N MET A 1 -5.87 -19.95 12.43
CA MET A 1 -6.16 -20.54 11.11
C MET A 1 -5.30 -19.85 10.07
N LYS A 2 -4.55 -20.60 9.26
CA LYS A 2 -3.73 -20.06 8.16
C LYS A 2 -4.62 -19.99 6.91
N GLN A 3 -5.03 -18.79 6.49
CA GLN A 3 -5.84 -18.63 5.28
C GLN A 3 -4.92 -18.80 4.06
N ASN A 4 -5.00 -19.95 3.38
CA ASN A 4 -4.36 -20.14 2.08
C ASN A 4 -5.31 -19.55 1.02
N TYR A 5 -4.96 -18.37 0.51
CA TYR A 5 -5.74 -17.70 -0.53
C TYR A 5 -5.47 -18.32 -1.91
N THR A 6 -6.40 -18.15 -2.86
CA THR A 6 -6.07 -18.30 -4.28
C THR A 6 -5.31 -17.06 -4.78
N VAL A 7 -4.66 -17.11 -5.95
CA VAL A 7 -3.98 -15.92 -6.51
C VAL A 7 -4.95 -14.75 -6.69
N ARG A 8 -6.19 -15.01 -7.12
CA ARG A 8 -7.21 -13.96 -7.26
C ARG A 8 -7.62 -13.38 -5.92
N THR A 9 -7.85 -14.24 -4.91
CA THR A 9 -8.22 -13.79 -3.56
C THR A 9 -7.08 -13.01 -2.91
N ALA A 10 -5.82 -13.43 -3.11
CA ALA A 10 -4.67 -12.71 -2.61
C ALA A 10 -4.49 -11.35 -3.30
N ALA A 11 -4.71 -11.26 -4.61
CA ALA A 11 -4.68 -9.98 -5.32
C ALA A 11 -5.77 -9.02 -4.82
N ALA A 12 -6.99 -9.53 -4.58
CA ALA A 12 -8.07 -8.76 -3.98
C ALA A 12 -7.72 -8.33 -2.55
N TYR A 13 -7.16 -9.22 -1.74
CA TYR A 13 -6.68 -8.90 -0.40
C TYR A 13 -5.65 -7.78 -0.40
N VAL A 14 -4.63 -7.84 -1.28
CA VAL A 14 -3.62 -6.79 -1.40
C VAL A 14 -4.27 -5.47 -1.83
N GLN A 15 -5.21 -5.51 -2.78
CA GLN A 15 -5.93 -4.31 -3.21
C GLN A 15 -6.75 -3.68 -2.07
N GLU A 16 -7.46 -4.49 -1.29
CA GLU A 16 -8.23 -4.00 -0.14
C GLU A 16 -7.33 -3.50 0.99
N LYS A 17 -6.20 -4.18 1.24
CA LYS A 17 -5.14 -3.66 2.11
C LYS A 17 -4.74 -2.26 1.70
N ILE A 18 -4.36 -2.04 0.45
CA ILE A 18 -3.96 -0.72 -0.03
C ILE A 18 -5.13 0.28 0.08
N ARG A 19 -6.38 -0.14 -0.16
CA ARG A 19 -7.57 0.71 0.02
C ARG A 19 -7.75 1.20 1.47
N GLU A 20 -7.37 0.40 2.47
CA GLU A 20 -7.38 0.84 3.87
C GLU A 20 -6.38 1.99 4.13
N TYR A 21 -5.36 2.15 3.30
CA TYR A 21 -4.42 3.26 3.35
C TYR A 21 -4.94 4.37 2.42
N SER A 22 -5.61 5.35 3.03
CA SER A 22 -6.33 6.43 2.35
C SER A 22 -5.46 7.46 1.64
N SER A 23 -4.14 7.41 1.80
CA SER A 23 -3.22 8.40 1.23
C SER A 23 -2.07 7.78 0.44
N SER A 24 -1.67 8.43 -0.64
CA SER A 24 -0.48 8.06 -1.42
C SER A 24 0.82 8.09 -0.59
N SER A 25 0.88 8.89 0.49
CA SER A 25 2.03 8.97 1.40
C SER A 25 2.18 7.71 2.29
N GLN A 26 1.11 6.91 2.39
CA GLN A 26 1.06 5.70 3.20
C GLN A 26 1.48 4.44 2.43
N VAL A 27 1.68 4.54 1.12
CA VAL A 27 1.93 3.40 0.24
C VAL A 27 3.21 3.63 -0.55
N GLU A 28 4.22 2.81 -0.30
CA GLU A 28 5.52 2.90 -0.95
C GLU A 28 5.88 1.60 -1.67
N VAL A 29 6.43 1.73 -2.88
CA VAL A 29 6.95 0.60 -3.64
C VAL A 29 8.47 0.63 -3.57
N LEU A 30 9.02 -0.34 -2.85
CA LEU A 30 10.46 -0.48 -2.62
C LEU A 30 11.05 -1.57 -3.51
N THR A 31 12.35 -1.47 -3.76
CA THR A 31 13.16 -2.55 -4.34
C THR A 31 14.21 -2.97 -3.32
N GLU A 32 14.07 -4.18 -2.78
CA GLU A 32 14.94 -4.73 -1.75
C GLU A 32 15.45 -6.10 -2.20
N ASN A 33 16.77 -6.32 -2.15
CA ASN A 33 17.40 -7.55 -2.66
C ASN A 33 16.91 -7.94 -4.08
N ASN A 34 16.80 -6.96 -4.99
CA ASN A 34 16.26 -7.13 -6.36
C ASN A 34 14.83 -7.68 -6.42
N ARG A 35 14.01 -7.42 -5.40
CA ARG A 35 12.61 -7.85 -5.32
C ARG A 35 11.71 -6.65 -5.05
N THR A 36 10.53 -6.65 -5.66
CA THR A 36 9.49 -5.67 -5.33
C THR A 36 8.93 -5.95 -3.94
N VAL A 37 8.90 -4.91 -3.11
CA VAL A 37 8.26 -4.91 -1.81
C VAL A 37 7.25 -3.76 -1.78
N LEU A 38 6.04 -4.04 -1.32
CA LEU A 38 5.05 -3.04 -1.02
C LEU A 38 5.09 -2.73 0.47
N ALA A 39 5.39 -1.48 0.84
CA ALA A 39 5.41 -1.01 2.22
C ALA A 39 4.17 -0.15 2.48
N LEU A 40 3.47 -0.44 3.58
CA LEU A 40 2.24 0.24 3.96
C LEU A 40 2.38 0.83 5.37
N TYR A 41 2.10 2.12 5.50
CA TYR A 41 2.32 2.92 6.71
C TYR A 41 0.99 3.44 7.26
N LYS A 42 0.65 3.08 8.50
CA LYS A 42 -0.54 3.64 9.18
C LYS A 42 -0.16 4.93 9.93
N PRO A 43 -0.85 6.06 9.74
CA PRO A 43 -0.57 7.30 10.49
C PRO A 43 -0.75 7.11 12.00
N GLU A 44 -1.70 6.27 12.40
CA GLU A 44 -1.95 5.99 13.82
C GLU A 44 -0.82 5.15 14.45
N ASN A 45 0.07 4.57 13.63
CA ASN A 45 1.14 3.70 14.09
C ASN A 45 2.47 3.98 13.37
N THR A 46 3.01 5.18 13.63
CA THR A 46 4.20 5.72 12.96
C THR A 46 5.47 4.91 13.16
N GLY A 47 5.57 4.06 14.19
CA GLY A 47 6.73 3.20 14.44
C GLY A 47 6.74 1.89 13.65
N TYR A 48 5.64 1.55 12.99
CA TYR A 48 5.44 0.26 12.35
C TYR A 48 5.16 0.39 10.86
N VAL A 49 5.32 -0.74 10.18
CA VAL A 49 5.12 -0.89 8.74
C VAL A 49 4.61 -2.29 8.44
N THR A 50 3.72 -2.40 7.45
CA THR A 50 3.33 -3.69 6.88
C THR A 50 4.03 -3.86 5.54
N TYR A 51 4.83 -4.90 5.39
CA TYR A 51 5.46 -5.27 4.13
C TYR A 51 4.70 -6.40 3.45
N ILE A 52 4.47 -6.28 2.14
CA ILE A 52 3.97 -7.35 1.28
C ILE A 52 5.03 -7.65 0.22
N TYR A 53 5.45 -8.91 0.15
CA TYR A 53 6.57 -9.31 -0.70
C TYR A 53 6.50 -10.77 -1.12
N LEU A 54 7.18 -11.11 -2.22
CA LEU A 54 7.33 -12.49 -2.67
C LEU A 54 8.68 -13.05 -2.20
N TYR A 55 8.63 -14.15 -1.47
CA TYR A 55 9.83 -14.83 -1.00
C TYR A 55 9.61 -16.35 -0.93
N LYS A 56 10.58 -17.12 -1.44
CA LYS A 56 10.52 -18.58 -1.57
C LYS A 56 9.20 -19.08 -2.18
N ARG A 57 8.78 -18.45 -3.30
CA ARG A 57 7.54 -18.77 -4.05
C ARG A 57 6.25 -18.60 -3.25
N LYS A 58 6.28 -17.75 -2.22
CA LYS A 58 5.12 -17.42 -1.40
C LYS A 58 4.98 -15.91 -1.27
N LEU A 59 3.79 -15.41 -1.54
CA LEU A 59 3.43 -14.05 -1.17
C LEU A 59 3.28 -14.02 0.35
N ARG A 60 3.93 -13.06 0.99
CA ARG A 60 3.97 -12.92 2.44
C ARG A 60 3.57 -11.52 2.86
N GLU A 61 3.01 -11.44 4.06
CA GLU A 61 2.78 -10.19 4.80
C GLU A 61 3.60 -10.19 6.08
N LEU A 62 4.32 -9.10 6.36
CA LEU A 62 5.06 -8.91 7.61
C LEU A 62 4.69 -7.57 8.22
N PHE A 63 4.08 -7.59 9.39
CA PHE A 63 3.91 -6.40 10.23
C PHE A 63 5.06 -6.33 11.24
N THR A 64 5.85 -5.26 11.20
CA THR A 64 7.06 -5.11 12.01
C THR A 64 7.38 -3.65 12.29
N LYS A 65 8.32 -3.40 13.20
CA LYS A 65 8.88 -2.06 13.43
C LYS A 65 9.69 -1.61 12.23
N LYS A 66 9.58 -0.33 11.86
CA LYS A 66 10.31 0.26 10.72
C LYS A 66 11.82 0.03 10.81
N GLU A 67 12.38 0.23 12.00
CA GLU A 67 13.82 0.08 12.29
C GLU A 67 14.36 -1.35 12.11
N ARG A 68 13.49 -2.36 12.20
CA ARG A 68 13.89 -3.77 12.08
C ARG A 68 14.07 -4.20 10.62
N GLY A 69 13.41 -3.52 9.68
CA GLY A 69 13.38 -3.91 8.27
C GLY A 69 12.70 -5.27 8.03
N ILE A 70 13.02 -5.90 6.90
CA ILE A 70 12.33 -7.10 6.43
C ILE A 70 13.09 -8.36 6.87
N GLU A 71 12.48 -9.12 7.79
CA GLU A 71 12.87 -10.51 8.05
C GLU A 71 12.09 -11.45 7.12
N TRP A 72 12.69 -11.78 5.97
CA TRP A 72 12.02 -12.45 4.85
C TRP A 72 11.26 -13.73 5.22
N GLU A 73 11.79 -14.54 6.14
CA GLU A 73 11.17 -15.79 6.61
C GLU A 73 10.01 -15.57 7.58
N SER A 74 10.03 -14.45 8.32
CA SER A 74 9.13 -14.17 9.44
C SER A 74 7.74 -13.70 8.97
N GLY A 75 7.60 -13.28 7.71
CA GLY A 75 6.31 -12.88 7.14
C GLY A 75 5.32 -14.04 7.05
N GLN A 76 4.07 -13.78 7.42
CA GLN A 76 2.93 -14.67 7.28
C GLN A 76 2.70 -15.00 5.80
N GLU A 77 2.66 -16.29 5.47
CA GLU A 77 2.38 -16.77 4.12
C GLU A 77 0.90 -16.59 3.77
N LEU A 78 0.61 -15.90 2.66
CA LEU A 78 -0.73 -15.66 2.14
C LEU A 78 -1.12 -16.68 1.06
N VAL A 79 -0.25 -16.86 0.06
CA VAL A 79 -0.49 -17.74 -1.08
C VAL A 79 0.82 -18.16 -1.75
N SER A 80 0.86 -19.34 -2.38
CA SER A 80 1.94 -19.73 -3.29
C SER A 80 1.85 -18.91 -4.58
N ALA A 81 2.95 -18.26 -4.95
CA ALA A 81 3.02 -17.38 -6.12
C ALA A 81 4.36 -17.54 -6.85
N ASP A 82 4.31 -17.42 -8.17
CA ASP A 82 5.46 -17.42 -9.06
C ASP A 82 6.05 -16.01 -9.18
N THR A 83 5.20 -14.99 -9.26
CA THR A 83 5.61 -13.61 -9.49
C THR A 83 4.76 -12.65 -8.69
N PHE A 84 5.37 -11.60 -8.16
CA PHE A 84 4.72 -10.43 -7.59
C PHE A 84 5.47 -9.19 -8.05
N SER A 85 4.73 -8.20 -8.54
CA SER A 85 5.30 -6.89 -8.84
C SER A 85 4.23 -5.82 -8.63
N VAL A 86 4.68 -4.66 -8.17
CA VAL A 86 3.89 -3.46 -8.06
C VAL A 86 4.65 -2.37 -8.80
N ILE A 87 3.98 -1.67 -9.69
CA ILE A 87 4.58 -0.61 -10.49
C ILE A 87 3.76 0.65 -10.25
N LYS A 88 4.42 1.71 -9.79
CA LYS A 88 3.84 3.05 -9.70
C LYS A 88 3.79 3.64 -11.11
N GLN A 89 2.59 3.73 -11.68
CA GLN A 89 2.36 4.28 -13.02
C GLN A 89 2.25 5.80 -13.00
N LYS A 90 1.65 6.34 -11.95
CA LYS A 90 1.48 7.76 -11.63
C LYS A 90 1.55 7.93 -10.11
N GLU A 91 1.51 9.17 -9.63
CA GLU A 91 1.57 9.48 -8.20
C GLU A 91 0.53 8.72 -7.36
N ASP A 92 -0.66 8.54 -7.92
CA ASP A 92 -1.79 7.85 -7.30
C ASP A 92 -2.09 6.48 -7.93
N LEU A 93 -1.53 6.10 -9.08
CA LEU A 93 -1.90 4.87 -9.79
C LEU A 93 -0.85 3.77 -9.64
N LEU A 94 -1.23 2.69 -8.95
CA LEU A 94 -0.45 1.46 -8.81
C LEU A 94 -0.99 0.34 -9.70
N ARG A 95 -0.09 -0.36 -10.39
CA ARG A 95 -0.39 -1.59 -11.12
C ARG A 95 0.20 -2.77 -10.37
N ILE A 96 -0.66 -3.70 -9.97
CA ILE A 96 -0.28 -4.90 -9.22
C ILE A 96 -0.38 -6.10 -10.14
N HIS A 97 0.69 -6.90 -10.20
CA HIS A 97 0.70 -8.17 -10.88
C HIS A 97 1.06 -9.29 -9.91
N LEU A 98 0.22 -10.31 -9.86
CA LEU A 98 0.44 -11.53 -9.08
C LEU A 98 0.15 -12.74 -9.98
N SER A 99 1.02 -13.73 -9.97
CA SER A 99 0.76 -15.01 -10.65
C SER A 99 1.23 -16.18 -9.80
N GLY A 100 0.63 -17.35 -10.03
CA GLY A 100 0.90 -18.57 -9.27
C GLY A 100 -0.05 -19.68 -9.67
N SER A 101 0.41 -20.93 -9.67
CA SER A 101 -0.44 -22.12 -9.87
C SER A 101 -1.30 -22.05 -11.15
N GLY A 102 -0.73 -21.53 -12.25
CA GLY A 102 -1.43 -21.35 -13.53
C GLY A 102 -2.43 -20.17 -13.57
N GLN A 103 -2.63 -19.47 -12.46
CA GLN A 103 -3.50 -18.30 -12.36
C GLN A 103 -2.69 -17.00 -12.46
N LYS A 104 -3.32 -15.97 -13.03
CA LYS A 104 -2.77 -14.61 -13.11
C LYS A 104 -3.82 -13.60 -12.68
N ALA A 105 -3.40 -12.63 -11.88
CA ALA A 105 -4.18 -11.46 -11.50
C ALA A 105 -3.40 -10.18 -11.88
N ARG A 106 -4.13 -9.20 -12.40
CA ARG A 106 -3.60 -7.88 -12.79
C ARG A 106 -4.64 -6.85 -12.40
N ASN A 107 -4.34 -6.05 -11.38
CA ASN A 107 -5.24 -5.05 -10.85
C ASN A 107 -4.61 -3.66 -10.99
N LEU A 108 -5.44 -2.66 -11.25
CA LEU A 108 -5.09 -1.25 -11.17
C LEU A 108 -5.73 -0.70 -9.91
N TYR A 109 -4.95 0.03 -9.13
CA TYR A 109 -5.40 0.68 -7.90
C TYR A 109 -5.03 2.16 -7.98
N GLN A 110 -6.02 3.02 -7.76
CA GLN A 110 -5.80 4.46 -7.63
C GLN A 110 -5.90 4.82 -6.15
N ALA A 111 -4.79 5.23 -5.54
CA ALA A 111 -4.73 5.79 -4.21
C ALA A 111 -5.59 7.06 -4.18
N GLN A 112 -6.33 7.26 -3.10
CA GLN A 112 -6.98 8.53 -2.89
C GLN A 112 -5.87 9.57 -2.66
N GLN A 113 -5.89 10.64 -3.44
CA GLN A 113 -5.08 11.81 -3.10
C GLN A 113 -5.62 12.34 -1.78
N GLU A 114 -4.74 12.62 -0.81
CA GLU A 114 -5.10 13.55 0.24
C GLU A 114 -5.62 14.79 -0.48
N ALA A 115 -6.88 15.16 -0.22
CA ALA A 115 -7.35 16.47 -0.66
C ALA A 115 -6.32 17.46 -0.13
N SER A 116 -5.58 18.10 -1.03
CA SER A 116 -4.66 19.18 -0.70
C SER A 116 -5.49 20.37 -0.25
N SER A 117 -6.11 20.24 0.90
CA SER A 117 -6.71 21.34 1.63
C SER A 117 -5.60 21.83 2.54
N MET A 118 -4.81 22.81 2.06
CA MET A 118 -4.15 23.88 2.85
C MET A 118 -2.93 24.50 2.12
N ALA A 119 -3.00 24.88 0.83
CA ALA A 119 -1.92 25.73 0.26
C ALA A 119 -2.24 26.51 -1.04
N GLU A 120 -3.49 26.92 -1.32
CA GLU A 120 -3.75 27.77 -2.51
C GLU A 120 -4.59 29.03 -2.23
N ILE A 121 -4.51 29.59 -1.02
CA ILE A 121 -4.97 30.98 -0.76
C ILE A 121 -4.04 31.67 0.26
N LEU A 122 -2.74 31.79 -0.03
CA LEU A 122 -1.88 32.76 0.65
C LEU A 122 -0.95 33.56 -0.27
N GLU A 123 -1.23 33.62 -1.57
CA GLU A 123 -0.59 34.61 -2.44
C GLU A 123 -1.63 35.35 -3.28
N GLY A 124 -2.24 36.38 -2.68
CA GLY A 124 -3.07 37.29 -3.45
C GLY A 124 -3.98 38.20 -2.64
N GLY A 125 -3.40 39.12 -1.86
CA GLY A 125 -4.10 40.34 -1.48
C GLY A 125 -4.88 40.29 -0.17
N THR A 126 -4.66 41.33 0.62
CA THR A 126 -5.34 41.68 1.86
C THR A 126 -6.86 41.59 1.79
N ASP A 127 -7.43 41.06 2.88
CA ASP A 127 -8.69 41.45 3.52
C ASP A 127 -9.82 40.40 3.53
N SER A 128 -10.49 40.34 4.69
CA SER A 128 -11.77 39.68 5.00
C SER A 128 -11.82 38.22 5.51
N LEU A 129 -11.85 38.13 6.85
CA LEU A 129 -12.91 37.53 7.69
C LEU A 129 -13.22 36.01 7.56
N TYR A 130 -12.55 35.23 8.43
CA TYR A 130 -13.02 33.91 8.86
C TYR A 130 -14.43 34.00 9.49
N HIS A 131 -15.44 33.44 8.83
CA HIS A 131 -16.75 33.16 9.43
C HIS A 131 -16.95 31.65 9.64
N ARG A 132 -16.80 31.26 10.91
CA ARG A 132 -17.70 30.41 11.73
C ARG A 132 -18.30 29.14 11.10
N TYR A 133 -17.89 28.00 11.66
CA TYR A 133 -18.56 26.69 11.64
C TYR A 133 -20.06 26.77 11.96
N VAL A 134 -20.89 26.07 11.18
CA VAL A 134 -22.18 25.53 11.64
C VAL A 134 -22.38 24.13 11.03
N TYR A 135 -22.54 23.14 11.90
CA TYR A 135 -23.03 21.80 11.59
C TYR A 135 -24.55 21.82 11.35
N TRP A 136 -25.02 21.01 10.43
CA TRP A 136 -26.37 20.42 10.46
C TRP A 136 -26.25 18.91 10.31
#